data_AF-A0A955YS93-F1
#
_entry.id   AF-A0A955YS93-F1
#
_cell.length_a   1.000
_cell.length_b   1.000
_cell.length_c   1.000
_cell.angle_alpha   90.00
_cell.angle_beta   90.00
_cell.angle_gamma   90.00
#
_symmetry.space_group_name_H-M   'P 1'
#
loop_
_entity.id
_entity.type
_entity.pdbx_description
1 polymer ?
#
loop_
_entity_poly.entity_id
_entity_poly.type
_entity_poly.pdbx_seq_one_letter_code
_entity_poly.pdbx_strand_id
1 'polypeptide(L)'
;APHARRRRRAPAADRLLKLIAEGVVPERAKEEHDRLVNAIEHNADRIDYEQWRPRGYQIGSGAMESLHRTGSQTRLKVAGIRCLPETSQAVFNLRMLRLCGRWDEFWRHDDISSLLVGAFATRTLKPAPAPSESDPSAQPLQLAA
;
A
#
# COMPACT_ATOMS: atom_id res chain seq x y z
N ALA A 1 -8.11 8.48 22.25
CA ALA A 1 -8.68 7.35 21.49
C ALA A 1 -8.67 6.09 22.36
N PRO A 2 -9.78 5.32 22.45
CA PRO A 2 -9.98 4.27 23.46
C PRO A 2 -9.27 2.94 23.15
N HIS A 3 -8.27 2.94 22.27
CA HIS A 3 -7.50 1.75 21.87
C HIS A 3 -6.02 1.82 22.22
N ALA A 4 -5.61 2.77 23.07
CA ALA A 4 -4.27 2.77 23.65
C ALA A 4 -4.16 1.64 24.69
N ARG A 5 -4.20 0.37 24.24
CA ARG A 5 -3.72 -0.74 25.05
C ARG A 5 -2.29 -0.37 25.48
N ARG A 6 -2.00 -0.44 26.78
CA ARG A 6 -0.63 -0.37 27.27
C ARG A 6 0.21 -1.30 26.40
N ARG A 7 1.22 -0.74 25.72
CA ARG A 7 2.18 -1.48 24.91
C ARG A 7 2.88 -2.47 25.83
N ARG A 8 2.40 -3.71 25.87
CA ARG A 8 2.98 -4.76 26.70
C ARG A 8 4.10 -5.40 25.90
N ARG A 9 5.31 -5.37 26.45
CA ARG A 9 6.46 -6.09 25.93
C ARG A 9 6.10 -7.57 25.73
N ALA A 10 6.33 -8.09 24.53
CA ALA A 10 6.01 -9.47 24.19
C ALA A 10 7.05 -10.41 24.83
N PRO A 11 6.63 -11.52 25.47
CA PRO A 11 7.56 -12.52 26.00
C PRO A 11 8.51 -13.10 24.93
N ALA A 12 8.06 -13.14 23.67
CA ALA A 12 8.88 -13.58 22.55
C ALA A 12 10.09 -12.66 22.29
N ALA A 13 9.98 -11.35 22.56
CA ALA A 13 11.08 -10.41 22.39
C ALA A 13 12.20 -10.69 23.40
N ASP A 14 11.86 -10.97 24.65
CA ASP A 14 12.85 -11.30 25.69
C ASP A 14 13.58 -12.62 25.40
N ARG A 15 12.84 -13.62 24.90
CA ARG A 15 13.46 -14.88 24.44
C ARG A 15 14.43 -14.66 23.28
N LEU A 16 14.06 -13.82 22.32
CA LEU A 16 14.91 -13.47 21.17
C LEU A 16 16.19 -12.76 21.61
N LEU A 17 16.09 -11.77 22.49
CA LEU A 17 17.25 -11.04 23.01
C LEU A 17 18.19 -11.96 23.79
N LYS A 18 17.64 -12.88 24.59
CA LYS A 18 18.43 -13.88 25.29
C LYS A 18 19.20 -14.79 24.33
N LEU A 19 18.53 -15.30 23.29
CA LEU A 19 19.17 -16.16 22.28
C LEU A 19 20.27 -15.42 21.51
N ILE A 20 20.06 -14.15 21.19
CA ILE A 20 21.07 -13.33 20.50
C ILE A 20 22.28 -13.09 21.40
N ALA A 21 22.06 -12.83 22.69
CA ALA A 21 23.14 -12.60 23.66
C ALA A 21 24.02 -13.84 23.92
N GLU A 22 23.48 -15.05 23.72
CA GLU A 22 24.23 -16.30 23.88
C GLU A 22 25.16 -16.60 22.69
N GLY A 23 25.01 -15.87 21.56
CA GLY A 23 25.79 -16.07 20.35
C GLY A 23 27.17 -15.40 20.37
N VAL A 24 28.17 -16.03 19.75
CA VAL A 24 29.47 -15.39 19.50
C VAL A 24 29.37 -14.54 18.23
N VAL A 25 29.55 -13.23 18.37
CA VAL A 25 29.46 -12.27 17.26
C VAL A 25 30.87 -11.91 16.76
N PRO A 26 31.20 -12.18 15.48
CA PRO A 26 32.48 -11.76 14.91
C PRO A 26 32.53 -10.24 14.77
N GLU A 27 33.73 -9.65 14.89
CA GLU A 27 33.92 -8.18 14.89
C GLU A 27 33.22 -7.47 13.73
N ARG A 28 33.33 -8.04 12.52
CA ARG A 28 32.72 -7.53 11.29
C ARG A 28 31.19 -7.41 11.33
N ALA A 29 30.52 -8.08 12.27
CA ALA A 29 29.08 -8.14 12.38
C ALA A 29 28.53 -7.42 13.62
N LYS A 30 29.39 -6.79 14.44
CA LYS A 30 28.96 -6.10 15.67
C LYS A 30 27.94 -5.00 15.40
N GLU A 31 28.16 -4.18 14.38
CA GLU A 31 27.21 -3.12 14.05
C GLU A 31 25.82 -3.67 13.68
N GLU A 32 25.76 -4.72 12.85
CA GLU A 32 24.47 -5.32 12.46
C GLU A 32 23.81 -6.04 13.63
N HIS A 33 24.60 -6.66 14.51
CA HIS A 33 24.13 -7.22 15.77
C HIS A 33 23.46 -6.15 16.64
N ASP A 34 24.13 -5.02 16.87
CA ASP A 34 23.61 -3.95 17.72
C ASP A 34 22.36 -3.31 17.11
N ARG A 35 22.32 -3.16 15.78
CA ARG A 35 21.11 -2.72 15.06
C ARG A 35 19.96 -3.70 15.26
N LEU A 36 20.21 -5.01 15.18
CA LEU A 36 19.20 -6.03 15.39
C LEU A 36 18.65 -6.01 16.83
N VAL A 37 19.53 -5.93 17.83
CA VAL A 37 19.14 -5.83 19.25
C VAL A 37 18.24 -4.61 19.46
N ASN A 38 18.68 -3.43 19.01
CA ASN A 38 17.90 -2.19 19.11
C ASN A 38 16.55 -2.30 18.40
N ALA A 39 16.50 -2.93 17.22
CA ALA A 39 15.26 -3.12 16.48
C ALA A 39 14.27 -4.03 17.22
N ILE A 40 14.76 -5.10 17.87
CA ILE A 40 13.92 -5.99 18.68
C ILE A 40 13.41 -5.26 19.92
N GLU A 41 14.27 -4.51 20.62
CA GLU A 41 13.85 -3.74 21.80
C GLU A 41 12.80 -2.69 21.47
N HIS A 42 13.00 -1.93 20.39
CA HIS A 42 12.07 -0.88 19.97
C HIS A 42 10.70 -1.45 19.55
N ASN A 43 10.69 -2.66 18.98
CA ASN A 43 9.47 -3.32 18.50
C ASN A 43 9.00 -4.44 19.43
N ALA A 44 9.46 -4.47 20.69
CA ALA A 44 9.20 -5.59 21.59
C ALA A 44 7.71 -5.78 21.88
N ASP A 45 6.89 -4.73 21.77
CA ASP A 45 5.43 -4.78 21.88
C ASP A 45 4.70 -5.32 20.62
N ARG A 46 5.41 -5.47 19.49
CA ARG A 46 4.87 -5.89 18.19
C ARG A 46 5.23 -7.32 17.79
N ILE A 47 6.05 -8.01 18.58
CA ILE A 47 6.64 -9.32 18.25
C ILE A 47 5.86 -10.50 18.90
N ASP A 48 4.65 -10.28 19.43
CA ASP A 48 3.84 -11.33 20.08
C ASP A 48 3.19 -12.31 19.09
N TYR A 49 4.00 -13.00 18.31
CA TYR A 49 3.54 -13.95 17.30
C TYR A 49 2.71 -15.11 17.89
N GLU A 50 3.02 -15.52 19.12
CA GLU A 50 2.29 -16.59 19.82
C GLU A 50 0.83 -16.19 20.07
N GLN A 51 0.57 -14.94 20.43
CA GLN A 51 -0.79 -14.45 20.62
C GLN A 51 -1.58 -14.36 19.31
N TRP A 52 -0.93 -13.95 18.22
CA TRP A 52 -1.64 -13.52 17.02
C TRP A 52 -1.76 -14.57 15.92
N ARG A 53 -0.77 -15.47 15.77
CA ARG A 53 -0.84 -16.54 14.75
C ARG A 53 -2.07 -17.43 14.92
N PRO A 54 -2.45 -17.90 16.14
CA PRO A 54 -3.63 -18.73 16.32
C PRO A 54 -4.95 -18.02 15.99
N ARG A 55 -4.96 -16.68 16.03
CA ARG A 55 -6.12 -15.85 15.65
C ARG A 55 -6.24 -15.63 14.14
N GLY A 56 -5.35 -16.22 13.34
CA GLY A 56 -5.35 -16.10 11.89
C GLY A 56 -4.75 -14.80 11.35
N TYR A 57 -4.11 -13.98 12.20
CA TYR A 57 -3.44 -12.76 11.71
C TYR A 57 -2.17 -13.10 10.96
N GLN A 58 -2.08 -12.61 9.73
CA GLN A 58 -0.88 -12.74 8.89
C GLN A 58 0.16 -11.65 9.24
N ILE A 59 0.83 -11.79 10.39
CA ILE A 59 1.82 -10.80 10.89
C ILE A 59 3.21 -11.01 10.26
N GLY A 60 3.27 -11.42 9.00
CA GLY A 60 4.51 -11.62 8.26
C GLY A 60 4.73 -10.54 7.22
N SER A 61 6.00 -10.17 6.98
CA SER A 61 6.37 -9.31 5.86
C SER A 61 5.92 -9.90 4.51
N GLY A 62 5.90 -11.23 4.37
CA GLY A 62 5.47 -11.89 3.13
C GLY A 62 4.02 -11.64 2.75
N ALA A 63 3.09 -11.62 3.71
CA ALA A 63 1.69 -11.31 3.44
C ALA A 63 1.52 -9.85 3.00
N MET A 64 2.21 -8.93 3.68
CA MET A 64 2.20 -7.52 3.34
C MET A 64 2.88 -7.23 1.99
N GLU A 65 3.98 -7.89 1.68
CA GLU A 65 4.67 -7.74 0.40
C GLU A 65 3.83 -8.30 -0.75
N SER A 66 3.18 -9.46 -0.53
CA SER A 66 2.21 -10.01 -1.46
C SER A 66 1.05 -9.05 -1.70
N LEU A 67 0.47 -8.48 -0.63
CA LEU A 67 -0.59 -7.47 -0.73
C LEU A 67 -0.12 -6.20 -1.46
N HIS A 68 1.10 -5.73 -1.19
CA HIS A 68 1.65 -4.55 -1.84
C HIS A 68 1.81 -4.78 -3.35
N ARG A 69 2.37 -5.93 -3.75
CA ARG A 69 2.58 -6.30 -5.15
C ARG A 69 1.26 -6.53 -5.89
N THR A 70 0.36 -7.32 -5.30
CA THR A 70 -0.90 -7.70 -5.93
C THR A 70 -1.97 -6.63 -5.78
N GLY A 71 -2.16 -6.05 -4.60
CA GLY A 71 -3.18 -5.03 -4.34
C GLY A 71 -2.87 -3.69 -5.00
N SER A 72 -1.72 -3.10 -4.64
CA SER A 72 -1.35 -1.73 -5.01
C SER A 72 -0.63 -1.67 -6.36
N GLN A 73 0.54 -2.32 -6.48
CA GLN A 73 1.45 -2.06 -7.60
C GLN A 73 0.87 -2.43 -8.97
N THR A 74 0.05 -3.48 -9.04
CA THR A 74 -0.53 -3.97 -10.31
C THR A 74 -1.33 -2.91 -11.07
N ARG A 75 -1.86 -1.88 -10.39
CA ARG A 75 -2.66 -0.82 -11.02
C ARG A 75 -2.11 0.58 -10.82
N LEU A 76 -1.40 0.82 -9.70
CA LEU A 76 -0.88 2.14 -9.37
C LEU A 76 0.55 2.37 -9.87
N LYS A 77 1.32 1.30 -10.11
CA LYS A 77 2.73 1.37 -10.51
C LYS A 77 2.92 0.81 -11.93
N VAL A 78 2.14 1.35 -12.86
CA VAL A 78 2.19 0.97 -14.29
C VAL A 78 2.81 2.13 -15.09
N ALA A 79 3.64 1.78 -16.08
CA ALA A 79 4.28 2.78 -16.95
C ALA A 79 3.24 3.68 -17.64
N GLY A 80 3.52 4.98 -17.68
CA GLY A 80 2.66 5.98 -18.34
C GLY A 80 1.42 6.42 -17.55
N ILE A 81 1.12 5.83 -16.39
CA ILE A 81 0.00 6.28 -15.55
C ILE A 81 0.45 7.44 -14.65
N ARG A 82 -0.30 8.54 -14.69
CA ARG A 82 -0.22 9.63 -13.70
C ARG A 82 -1.42 9.57 -12.78
N CYS A 83 -1.24 9.00 -11.59
CA CYS A 83 -2.32 8.94 -10.61
C CYS A 83 -2.28 10.19 -9.71
N LEU A 84 -3.42 10.87 -9.56
CA LEU A 84 -3.61 11.83 -8.47
C LEU A 84 -3.83 11.06 -7.15
N PRO A 85 -3.55 11.65 -5.97
CA PRO A 85 -3.76 10.99 -4.68
C PRO A 85 -5.17 10.42 -4.51
N GLU A 86 -6.19 11.19 -4.91
CA GLU A 86 -7.60 10.83 -4.76
C GLU A 86 -7.95 9.64 -5.64
N THR A 87 -7.52 9.67 -6.91
CA THR A 87 -7.72 8.57 -7.87
C THR A 87 -6.96 7.32 -7.43
N SER A 88 -5.75 7.46 -6.90
CA SER A 88 -4.95 6.34 -6.40
C SER A 88 -5.67 5.62 -5.25
N GLN A 89 -6.18 6.39 -4.29
CA GLN A 89 -6.92 5.86 -3.15
C GLN A 89 -8.20 5.14 -3.61
N ALA A 90 -8.96 5.74 -4.54
CA ALA A 90 -10.17 5.13 -5.07
C ALA A 90 -9.89 3.79 -5.77
N VAL A 91 -8.86 3.74 -6.63
CA VAL A 91 -8.44 2.50 -7.31
C VAL A 91 -7.98 1.46 -6.29
N PHE A 92 -7.22 1.86 -5.27
CA PHE A 92 -6.78 0.96 -4.21
C PHE A 92 -7.95 0.38 -3.43
N ASN A 93 -8.93 1.20 -3.05
CA ASN A 93 -10.13 0.75 -2.33
C ASN A 93 -10.92 -0.29 -3.14
N LEU A 94 -11.14 -0.03 -4.43
CA LEU A 94 -11.81 -0.99 -5.32
C LEU A 94 -11.03 -2.31 -5.45
N ARG A 95 -9.69 -2.24 -5.48
CA ARG A 95 -8.84 -3.44 -5.45
C ARG A 95 -8.99 -4.22 -4.15
N MET A 96 -9.04 -3.54 -3.00
CA MET A 96 -9.23 -4.18 -1.70
C MET A 96 -10.59 -4.86 -1.61
N LEU A 97 -11.66 -4.22 -2.08
CA LEU A 97 -12.99 -4.84 -2.14
C LEU A 97 -12.96 -6.14 -2.95
N ARG A 98 -12.26 -6.15 -4.09
CA ARG A 98 -12.11 -7.34 -4.91
C ARG A 98 -11.28 -8.44 -4.23
N LEU A 99 -10.15 -8.10 -3.62
CA LEU A 99 -9.29 -9.08 -2.94
C LEU A 99 -9.94 -9.67 -1.68
N CYS A 100 -10.75 -8.88 -0.98
CA CYS A 100 -11.50 -9.33 0.20
C CYS A 100 -12.80 -10.08 -0.15
N GLY A 101 -13.11 -10.32 -1.43
CA GLY A 101 -14.35 -11.00 -1.86
C GLY A 101 -15.62 -10.18 -1.63
N ARG A 102 -15.51 -8.86 -1.44
CA ARG A 102 -16.62 -7.92 -1.19
C ARG A 102 -17.01 -7.11 -2.44
N TRP A 103 -16.56 -7.56 -3.61
CA TRP A 103 -16.87 -6.90 -4.88
C TRP A 103 -18.37 -6.87 -5.14
N ASP A 104 -19.03 -8.02 -5.02
CA ASP A 104 -20.46 -8.12 -5.30
C ASP A 104 -21.30 -7.39 -4.24
N GLU A 105 -20.85 -7.38 -2.98
CA GLU A 105 -21.48 -6.59 -1.91
C GLU A 105 -21.49 -5.10 -2.25
N PHE A 106 -20.39 -4.58 -2.76
CA PHE A 106 -20.29 -3.17 -3.17
C PHE A 106 -21.26 -2.83 -4.32
N TRP A 107 -21.40 -3.71 -5.31
CA TRP A 107 -22.30 -3.48 -6.45
C TRP A 107 -23.78 -3.68 -6.13
N ARG A 108 -24.11 -4.46 -5.09
CA ARG A 108 -25.49 -4.64 -4.62
C ARG A 108 -26.05 -3.43 -3.88
N HIS A 109 -25.26 -2.39 -3.64
CA HIS A 109 -25.75 -1.17 -3.01
C HIS A 109 -26.68 -0.42 -3.97
N ASP A 110 -27.95 -0.23 -3.60
CA ASP A 110 -29.01 0.27 -4.49
C ASP A 110 -28.66 1.63 -5.13
N ASP A 111 -27.98 2.49 -4.39
CA ASP A 111 -27.62 3.84 -4.84
C ASP A 111 -26.42 3.91 -5.79
N ILE A 112 -25.65 2.81 -5.96
CA ILE A 112 -24.37 2.93 -6.67
C ILE A 112 -24.56 3.23 -8.16
N SER A 113 -25.59 2.63 -8.76
CA SER A 113 -25.90 2.83 -10.18
C SER A 113 -26.30 4.27 -10.47
N SER A 114 -27.14 4.87 -9.63
CA SER A 114 -27.56 6.26 -9.79
C SER A 114 -26.42 7.24 -9.53
N LEU A 115 -25.58 6.98 -8.51
CA LEU A 115 -24.38 7.78 -8.23
C LEU A 115 -23.39 7.76 -9.39
N LEU A 116 -23.15 6.59 -10.00
CA LEU A 116 -22.25 6.48 -11.15
C LEU A 116 -22.80 7.23 -12.36
N VAL A 117 -24.09 7.06 -12.67
CA VAL A 117 -24.74 7.80 -13.77
C VAL A 117 -24.61 9.31 -13.56
N GLY A 118 -24.88 9.81 -12.34
CA GLY A 118 -24.71 11.22 -12.01
C GLY A 118 -23.25 11.71 -12.12
N ALA A 119 -22.30 10.91 -11.64
CA ALA A 119 -20.88 11.22 -11.69
C ALA A 119 -20.32 11.26 -13.13
N PHE A 120 -20.81 10.40 -14.02
CA PHE A 120 -20.42 10.43 -15.43
C PHE A 120 -21.15 11.52 -16.23
N ALA A 121 -22.41 11.83 -15.90
CA ALA A 121 -23.17 12.90 -16.55
C ALA A 121 -22.59 14.30 -16.28
N THR A 122 -22.07 14.52 -15.08
CA THR A 122 -21.39 15.78 -14.70
C THR A 122 -19.98 15.91 -15.31
N ARG A 123 -19.40 14.79 -15.76
CA ARG A 123 -18.08 14.74 -16.38
C ARG A 123 -18.20 14.83 -17.90
N THR A 124 -18.94 15.82 -18.41
CA THR A 124 -18.65 16.31 -19.76
C THR A 124 -17.23 16.87 -19.73
N LEU A 125 -16.29 16.12 -20.31
CA LEU A 125 -14.96 16.60 -20.67
C LEU A 125 -15.15 18.02 -21.22
N LYS A 126 -14.62 19.04 -20.54
CA LYS A 126 -14.45 20.34 -21.18
C LYS A 126 -13.70 20.05 -22.48
N PRO A 127 -14.29 20.24 -23.68
CA PRO A 127 -13.53 20.05 -24.91
C PRO A 127 -12.31 20.95 -24.80
N ALA A 128 -11.13 20.42 -25.15
CA ALA A 128 -9.94 21.23 -25.23
C ALA A 128 -10.30 22.50 -26.03
N PRO A 129 -9.91 23.71 -25.55
CA PRO A 129 -10.18 24.91 -26.32
C PRO A 129 -9.67 24.66 -27.75
N ALA A 130 -10.55 24.86 -28.74
CA ALA A 130 -10.18 24.69 -30.14
C ALA A 130 -8.86 25.45 -30.36
N PRO A 131 -7.89 24.89 -31.11
CA PRO A 131 -6.68 25.62 -31.41
C PRO A 131 -7.11 26.94 -32.06
N SER A 132 -6.83 28.05 -31.39
CA SER A 132 -7.03 29.37 -31.97
C SER A 132 -6.17 29.41 -33.23
N GLU A 133 -6.81 29.49 -34.39
CA GLU A 133 -6.20 29.77 -35.69
C GLU A 133 -5.53 31.14 -35.65
N SER A 134 -4.36 31.23 -35.03
CA SER A 134 -3.48 32.40 -35.12
C SER A 134 -2.12 32.07 -34.51
N ASP A 135 -1.43 31.08 -35.06
CA ASP A 135 0.03 30.99 -34.86
C ASP A 135 0.69 30.58 -36.19
N PRO A 136 1.21 31.54 -36.99
CA PRO A 136 1.71 31.29 -38.33
C PRO A 136 3.13 30.68 -38.38
N SER A 137 3.66 30.11 -37.30
CA SER A 137 5.08 29.66 -37.26
C SER A 137 5.33 28.14 -37.15
N ALA A 138 4.31 27.29 -37.05
CA ALA A 138 4.52 25.85 -36.94
C ALA A 138 4.69 25.19 -38.33
N GLN A 139 5.92 25.17 -38.85
CA GLN A 139 6.27 24.30 -39.98
C GLN A 139 6.19 22.83 -39.56
N PRO A 140 5.62 21.92 -40.37
CA PRO A 140 5.59 20.51 -40.05
C PRO A 140 7.00 19.89 -40.15
N LEU A 141 7.45 19.27 -39.06
CA LEU A 141 8.60 18.37 -39.05
C LEU A 141 8.33 17.22 -40.04
N GLN A 142 9.08 17.19 -41.15
CA GLN A 142 9.08 16.08 -42.08
C GLN A 142 9.60 14.82 -41.38
N LEU A 143 8.77 13.79 -41.37
CA LEU A 143 9.11 12.45 -40.92
C LEU A 143 10.05 11.82 -41.96
N ALA A 144 11.34 11.72 -41.64
CA ALA A 144 12.29 10.94 -42.43
C ALA A 144 12.05 9.45 -42.18
N ALA A 145 11.98 8.68 -43.28
CA ALA A 145 11.86 7.23 -43.32
C ALA A 145 13.10 6.52 -42.77
#